data_AF-A0A9D1SCP1-F1
#
_entry.id   AF-A0A9D1SCP1-F1
#
_cell.length_a   1.000
_cell.length_b   1.000
_cell.length_c   1.000
_cell.angle_alpha   90.00
_cell.angle_beta   90.00
_cell.angle_gamma   90.00
#
_symmetry.space_group_name_H-M   'P 1'
#
loop_
_entity.id
_entity.type
_entity.pdbx_description
1 polymer ?
#
loop_
_entity_poly.entity_id
_entity_poly.type
_entity_poly.pdbx_seq_one_letter_code
_entity_poly.pdbx_strand_id
1 'polypeptide(L)'
;MLASKRHPFRKLPNVGPQTEQALLAMGHTSIESLKGKNANDLYQEECRLRGCSIDRCQLYLYRALEYYINTENPDTDKCKWWYWKDDYFYPSPCGARCVECNSFPKYCKGCRKIKGQVFWLQYTNNDICPIWKCCKEQNRENCGGCPELPCPRFMRDPSLSDEMNEANLKKMMDNLAKTKKGF
;
A
#
# COMPACT_ATOMS: atom_id res chain seq x y z
N MET A 1 -21.85 -38.37 -0.90
CA MET A 1 -21.87 -36.97 -0.43
C MET A 1 -21.58 -36.08 -1.62
N LEU A 2 -22.55 -35.26 -2.06
CA LEU A 2 -22.31 -34.26 -3.11
C LEU A 2 -21.38 -33.20 -2.50
N ALA A 3 -20.17 -33.05 -3.04
CA ALA A 3 -19.28 -31.97 -2.65
C ALA A 3 -19.99 -30.64 -2.96
N SER A 4 -20.41 -29.91 -1.91
CA SER A 4 -21.05 -28.61 -2.08
C SER A 4 -20.14 -27.72 -2.93
N LYS A 5 -20.67 -27.21 -4.05
CA LYS A 5 -19.90 -26.42 -5.01
C LYS A 5 -19.43 -25.16 -4.29
N ARG A 6 -18.13 -25.06 -4.05
CA ARG A 6 -17.50 -23.89 -3.38
C ARG A 6 -17.88 -22.61 -4.12
N HIS A 7 -18.23 -21.56 -3.37
CA HIS A 7 -18.56 -20.26 -3.94
C HIS A 7 -17.39 -19.74 -4.80
N PRO A 8 -17.63 -19.02 -5.92
CA PRO A 8 -16.56 -18.48 -6.77
C PRO A 8 -15.50 -17.65 -6.02
N PHE A 9 -15.86 -17.02 -4.91
CA PHE A 9 -14.93 -16.31 -4.03
C PHE A 9 -13.78 -17.19 -3.52
N ARG A 10 -13.97 -18.51 -3.32
CA ARG A 10 -12.88 -19.42 -2.93
C ARG A 10 -11.78 -19.57 -3.97
N LYS A 11 -11.99 -19.07 -5.19
CA LYS A 11 -10.98 -19.03 -6.26
C LYS A 11 -10.14 -17.75 -6.23
N LEU A 12 -10.57 -16.72 -5.50
CA LEU A 12 -9.84 -15.46 -5.36
C LEU A 12 -8.63 -15.63 -4.41
N PRO A 13 -7.53 -14.91 -4.64
CA PRO A 13 -6.33 -15.05 -3.83
C PRO A 13 -6.60 -14.67 -2.36
N ASN A 14 -6.07 -15.47 -1.44
CA ASN A 14 -6.17 -15.33 0.02
C ASN A 14 -7.59 -15.42 0.62
N VAL A 15 -8.65 -15.53 -0.18
CA VAL A 15 -10.01 -15.60 0.37
C VAL A 15 -10.19 -16.93 1.08
N GLY A 16 -10.54 -16.87 2.37
CA GLY A 16 -10.90 -17.96 3.30
C GLY A 16 -12.41 -18.23 3.36
N PRO A 17 -12.90 -19.32 3.99
CA PRO A 17 -14.34 -19.49 4.23
C PRO A 17 -14.94 -18.34 5.06
N GLN A 18 -14.17 -17.82 6.04
CA GLN A 18 -14.61 -16.66 6.82
C GLN A 18 -14.74 -15.40 5.95
N THR A 19 -13.76 -15.14 5.08
CA THR A 19 -13.81 -14.00 4.15
C THR A 19 -14.96 -14.14 3.15
N GLU A 20 -15.22 -15.34 2.63
CA GLU A 20 -16.38 -15.60 1.78
C GLU A 20 -17.69 -15.23 2.49
N GLN A 21 -17.88 -15.73 3.72
CA GLN A 21 -19.07 -15.43 4.51
C GLN A 21 -19.20 -13.93 4.79
N ALA A 22 -18.09 -13.24 5.08
CA ALA A 22 -18.11 -11.79 5.28
C ALA A 22 -18.53 -11.03 4.01
N LEU A 23 -17.99 -11.39 2.84
CA LEU A 23 -18.39 -10.78 1.57
C LEU A 23 -19.87 -11.00 1.27
N LEU A 24 -20.38 -12.22 1.50
CA LEU A 24 -21.80 -12.54 1.34
C LEU A 24 -22.68 -11.75 2.32
N ALA A 25 -22.27 -11.62 3.58
CA ALA A 25 -22.98 -10.85 4.61
C ALA A 25 -23.03 -9.35 4.30
N MET A 26 -22.00 -8.82 3.63
CA MET A 26 -21.99 -7.45 3.08
C MET A 26 -22.81 -7.29 1.78
N GLY A 27 -23.46 -8.36 1.31
CA GLY A 27 -24.32 -8.35 0.13
C GLY A 27 -23.61 -8.61 -1.20
N HIS A 28 -22.32 -8.95 -1.19
CA HIS A 28 -21.59 -9.30 -2.41
C HIS A 28 -21.80 -10.77 -2.77
N THR A 29 -22.50 -11.04 -3.87
CA THR A 29 -22.86 -12.41 -4.29
C THR A 29 -22.10 -12.91 -5.52
N SER A 30 -21.23 -12.09 -6.11
CA SER A 30 -20.44 -12.45 -7.30
C SER A 30 -19.11 -11.70 -7.35
N ILE A 31 -18.14 -12.22 -8.12
CA ILE A 31 -16.85 -11.52 -8.35
C ILE A 31 -17.10 -10.14 -9.00
N GLU A 32 -18.03 -10.07 -9.95
CA GLU A 32 -18.43 -8.82 -10.60
C GLU A 32 -18.93 -7.77 -9.59
N SER A 33 -19.65 -8.17 -8.54
CA SER A 33 -20.15 -7.25 -7.51
C SER A 33 -19.04 -6.57 -6.68
N LEU A 34 -17.81 -7.08 -6.76
CA LEU A 34 -16.63 -6.54 -6.10
C LEU A 34 -15.81 -5.59 -6.99
N LYS A 35 -16.11 -5.54 -8.30
CA LYS A 35 -15.40 -4.66 -9.23
C LYS A 35 -15.61 -3.20 -8.86
N GLY A 36 -14.52 -2.43 -8.84
CA GLY A 36 -14.51 -1.02 -8.43
C GLY A 36 -14.74 -0.77 -6.93
N LYS A 37 -14.88 -1.81 -6.09
CA LYS A 37 -14.99 -1.63 -4.63
C LYS A 37 -13.63 -1.30 -4.03
N ASN A 38 -13.62 -0.31 -3.13
CA ASN A 38 -12.43 0.06 -2.39
C ASN A 38 -12.23 -0.84 -1.16
N ALA A 39 -10.98 -1.22 -0.88
CA ALA A 39 -10.66 -2.11 0.24
C ALA A 39 -10.98 -1.51 1.61
N ASN A 40 -10.83 -0.19 1.78
CA ASN A 40 -11.16 0.46 3.05
C ASN A 40 -12.67 0.41 3.29
N ASP A 41 -13.49 0.64 2.27
CA ASP A 41 -14.95 0.59 2.40
C ASP A 41 -15.43 -0.83 2.75
N LEU A 42 -14.88 -1.87 2.10
CA LEU A 42 -15.15 -3.27 2.44
C LEU A 42 -14.79 -3.57 3.90
N TYR A 43 -13.62 -3.12 4.35
CA TYR A 43 -13.19 -3.33 5.73
C TYR A 43 -14.08 -2.59 6.75
N GLN A 44 -14.44 -1.34 6.47
CA GLN A 44 -15.31 -0.55 7.36
C GLN A 44 -16.71 -1.15 7.44
N GLU A 45 -17.24 -1.62 6.31
CA GLU A 45 -18.54 -2.28 6.28
C GLU A 45 -18.53 -3.59 7.08
N GLU A 46 -17.49 -4.42 6.97
CA GLU A 46 -17.35 -5.62 7.79
C GLU A 46 -17.23 -5.29 9.29
N CYS A 47 -16.45 -4.26 9.65
CA CYS A 47 -16.38 -3.77 11.03
C CYS A 47 -17.75 -3.33 11.56
N ARG A 48 -18.51 -2.61 10.73
CA ARG A 48 -19.86 -2.13 11.06
C ARG A 48 -20.82 -3.30 11.31
N LEU A 49 -20.81 -4.30 10.44
CA LEU A 49 -21.65 -5.50 10.59
C LEU A 49 -21.29 -6.32 11.83
N ARG A 50 -20.00 -6.35 12.21
CA ARG A 50 -19.53 -7.07 13.39
C ARG A 50 -19.64 -6.28 14.69
N GLY A 51 -19.91 -4.98 14.61
CA GLY A 51 -19.97 -4.08 15.77
C GLY A 51 -18.62 -3.85 16.46
N CYS A 52 -17.50 -4.15 15.79
CA CYS A 52 -16.16 -3.97 16.34
C CYS A 52 -15.12 -3.70 15.25
N SER A 53 -13.98 -3.12 15.62
CA SER A 53 -12.81 -3.07 14.74
C SER A 53 -12.16 -4.44 14.70
N ILE A 54 -12.13 -5.05 13.51
CA ILE A 54 -11.48 -6.35 13.29
C ILE A 54 -9.98 -6.21 13.04
N ASP A 55 -9.26 -7.33 12.96
CA ASP A 55 -7.83 -7.29 12.69
C ASP A 55 -7.52 -6.74 11.28
N ARG A 56 -6.45 -5.95 11.18
CA ARG A 56 -6.04 -5.29 9.93
C ARG A 56 -5.60 -6.27 8.84
N CYS A 57 -5.28 -7.53 9.15
CA CYS A 57 -5.01 -8.56 8.14
C CYS A 57 -6.16 -8.69 7.14
N GLN A 58 -7.39 -8.45 7.58
CA GLN A 58 -8.57 -8.46 6.72
C GLN A 58 -8.58 -7.28 5.74
N LEU A 59 -8.19 -6.07 6.19
CA LEU A 59 -7.99 -4.93 5.29
C LEU A 59 -6.91 -5.21 4.25
N TYR A 60 -5.81 -5.85 4.65
CA TYR A 60 -4.72 -6.17 3.73
C TYR A 60 -5.14 -7.21 2.69
N LEU A 61 -5.99 -8.17 3.08
CA LEU A 61 -6.64 -9.09 2.16
C LEU A 61 -7.53 -8.32 1.19
N TYR A 62 -8.38 -7.40 1.66
CA TYR A 62 -9.23 -6.60 0.78
C TYR A 62 -8.43 -5.70 -0.18
N ARG A 63 -7.28 -5.17 0.23
CA ARG A 63 -6.38 -4.44 -0.69
C ARG A 63 -5.80 -5.35 -1.78
N ALA A 64 -5.43 -6.58 -1.42
CA ALA A 64 -4.99 -7.57 -2.41
C ALA A 64 -6.13 -7.96 -3.38
N LEU A 65 -7.36 -8.04 -2.86
CA LEU A 65 -8.56 -8.32 -3.64
C LEU A 65 -8.91 -7.18 -4.59
N GLU A 66 -8.89 -5.93 -4.11
CA GLU A 66 -9.07 -4.72 -4.91
C GLU A 66 -8.06 -4.67 -6.05
N TYR A 67 -6.77 -4.93 -5.76
CA TYR A 67 -5.74 -5.01 -6.79
C TYR A 67 -6.04 -6.11 -7.82
N TYR A 68 -6.30 -7.34 -7.36
CA TYR A 68 -6.50 -8.49 -8.24
C TYR A 68 -7.70 -8.31 -9.17
N ILE A 69 -8.83 -7.82 -8.66
CA ILE A 69 -10.08 -7.69 -9.42
C ILE A 69 -10.02 -6.55 -10.43
N ASN A 70 -9.31 -5.46 -10.12
CA ASN A 70 -9.29 -4.26 -10.94
C ASN A 70 -8.04 -4.15 -11.84
N THR A 71 -7.16 -5.15 -11.83
CA THR A 71 -5.95 -5.17 -12.66
C THR A 71 -6.08 -6.23 -13.75
N GLU A 72 -5.92 -5.82 -15.00
CA GLU A 72 -5.76 -6.76 -16.11
C GLU A 72 -4.43 -7.51 -15.97
N ASN A 73 -4.45 -8.85 -16.01
CA ASN A 73 -3.28 -9.72 -15.84
C ASN A 73 -2.45 -9.39 -14.57
N PRO A 74 -3.01 -9.59 -13.36
CA PRO A 74 -2.37 -9.18 -12.12
C PRO A 74 -1.08 -9.96 -11.85
N ASP A 75 -0.07 -9.25 -11.32
CA ASP A 75 1.17 -9.85 -10.84
C ASP A 75 0.86 -10.73 -9.62
N THR A 76 1.16 -12.02 -9.74
CA THR A 76 0.87 -13.01 -8.69
C THR A 76 1.65 -12.75 -7.40
N ASP A 77 2.81 -12.09 -7.46
CA ASP A 77 3.56 -11.71 -6.27
C ASP A 77 2.88 -10.59 -5.49
N LYS A 78 2.18 -9.68 -6.18
CA LYS A 78 1.35 -8.64 -5.56
C LYS A 78 0.03 -9.18 -5.04
N CYS A 79 -0.38 -10.39 -5.41
CA CYS A 79 -1.63 -10.97 -4.92
C CYS A 79 -1.54 -11.45 -3.46
N LYS A 80 -0.36 -11.45 -2.83
CA LYS A 80 -0.19 -11.88 -1.43
C LYS A 80 -0.70 -10.78 -0.48
N TRP A 81 -1.58 -11.10 0.47
CA TRP A 81 -2.16 -10.09 1.37
C TRP A 81 -1.11 -9.23 2.09
N TRP A 82 0.00 -9.84 2.52
CA TRP A 82 1.06 -9.14 3.26
C TRP A 82 1.83 -8.11 2.42
N TYR A 83 1.70 -8.14 1.09
CA TYR A 83 2.24 -7.12 0.19
C TYR A 83 1.59 -5.77 0.48
N TRP A 84 0.33 -5.77 0.92
CA TRP A 84 -0.52 -4.58 1.08
C TRP A 84 -0.63 -4.07 2.52
N LYS A 85 0.29 -4.48 3.40
CA LYS A 85 0.38 -3.94 4.76
C LYS A 85 0.60 -2.43 4.74
N ASP A 86 0.16 -1.76 5.80
CA ASP A 86 0.29 -0.31 5.97
C ASP A 86 1.69 0.23 5.76
N ASP A 87 2.70 -0.51 6.26
CA ASP A 87 4.10 -0.12 6.14
C ASP A 87 4.55 0.13 4.69
N TYR A 88 3.87 -0.51 3.74
CA TYR A 88 4.18 -0.49 2.33
C TYR A 88 3.12 0.22 1.49
N PHE A 89 1.84 0.13 1.93
CA PHE A 89 0.69 0.71 1.27
C PHE A 89 0.63 2.23 1.45
N TYR A 90 0.83 2.71 2.68
CA TYR A 90 0.84 4.14 2.95
C TYR A 90 2.17 4.76 2.55
N PRO A 91 2.20 6.07 2.27
CA PRO A 91 3.43 6.73 1.85
C PRO A 91 4.56 6.56 2.87
N SER A 92 5.76 6.31 2.35
CA SER A 92 7.02 6.46 3.08
C SER A 92 7.28 7.94 3.37
N PRO A 93 8.33 8.30 4.15
CA PRO A 93 8.59 9.70 4.48
C PRO A 93 8.70 10.66 3.32
N CYS A 94 9.25 10.21 2.18
CA CYS A 94 9.35 11.01 0.97
C CYS A 94 8.07 11.00 0.12
N GLY A 95 7.02 10.26 0.47
CA GLY A 95 5.80 10.17 -0.33
C GLY A 95 5.75 8.98 -1.27
N ALA A 96 6.86 8.27 -1.48
CA ALA A 96 6.87 7.06 -2.30
C ALA A 96 6.12 5.91 -1.60
N ARG A 97 5.35 5.13 -2.35
CA ARG A 97 4.65 3.93 -1.85
C ARG A 97 5.43 2.68 -2.22
N CYS A 98 5.76 1.84 -1.24
CA CYS A 98 6.58 0.65 -1.51
C CYS A 98 5.83 -0.35 -2.40
N VAL A 99 4.50 -0.45 -2.29
CA VAL A 99 3.67 -1.33 -3.16
C VAL A 99 3.71 -0.95 -4.65
N GLU A 100 4.22 0.23 -4.98
CA GLU A 100 4.38 0.73 -6.35
C GLU A 100 5.86 0.79 -6.78
N CYS A 101 6.80 0.39 -5.91
CA CYS A 101 8.23 0.48 -6.15
C CYS A 101 8.78 -0.83 -6.74
N ASN A 102 9.47 -0.75 -7.88
CA ASN A 102 10.05 -1.92 -8.55
C ASN A 102 11.11 -2.66 -7.73
N SER A 103 11.76 -2.00 -6.78
CA SER A 103 12.74 -2.64 -5.90
C SER A 103 12.07 -3.45 -4.77
N PHE A 104 10.81 -3.16 -4.43
CA PHE A 104 10.10 -3.83 -3.33
C PHE A 104 9.30 -5.05 -3.84
N PRO A 105 9.29 -6.19 -3.11
CA PRO A 105 10.02 -6.51 -1.87
C PRO A 105 11.35 -7.25 -2.11
N LYS A 106 11.69 -7.53 -3.38
CA LYS A 106 12.81 -8.41 -3.74
C LYS A 106 14.15 -7.81 -3.33
N TYR A 107 14.45 -6.61 -3.81
CA TYR A 107 15.72 -5.91 -3.62
C TYR A 107 15.70 -4.91 -2.45
N CYS A 108 14.51 -4.45 -2.05
CA CYS A 108 14.30 -3.53 -0.93
C CYS A 108 13.16 -4.06 -0.04
N LYS A 109 13.32 -3.99 1.29
CA LYS A 109 12.30 -4.48 2.24
C LYS A 109 11.30 -3.41 2.69
N GLY A 110 11.34 -2.23 2.06
CA GLY A 110 10.47 -1.09 2.35
C GLY A 110 11.06 -0.14 3.39
N CYS A 111 10.89 1.17 3.18
CA CYS A 111 11.58 2.23 3.92
C CYS A 111 11.45 2.11 5.44
N ARG A 112 10.26 1.74 5.93
CA ARG A 112 10.00 1.59 7.38
C ARG A 112 10.75 0.41 7.99
N LYS A 113 10.78 -0.71 7.27
CA LYS A 113 11.46 -1.94 7.72
C LYS A 113 12.97 -1.80 7.71
N ILE A 114 13.54 -1.15 6.68
CA ILE A 114 14.99 -0.91 6.57
C ILE A 114 15.44 0.36 7.30
N LYS A 115 14.53 1.08 7.96
CA LYS A 115 14.80 2.32 8.70
C LYS A 115 15.59 3.35 7.87
N GLY A 116 15.21 3.50 6.59
CA GLY A 116 15.85 4.45 5.67
C GLY A 116 17.18 4.01 5.06
N GLN A 117 17.71 2.82 5.37
CA GLN A 117 18.94 2.25 4.79
C GLN A 117 18.66 1.65 3.39
N VAL A 118 18.34 2.52 2.43
CA VAL A 118 18.04 2.13 1.04
C VAL A 118 19.33 1.83 0.25
N PHE A 119 19.27 0.84 -0.64
CA PHE A 119 20.45 0.31 -1.34
C PHE A 119 21.21 1.35 -2.17
N TRP A 120 20.52 2.36 -2.72
CA TRP A 120 21.13 3.40 -3.55
C TRP A 120 21.96 4.42 -2.75
N LEU A 121 21.91 4.39 -1.42
CA LEU A 121 22.73 5.27 -0.59
C LEU A 121 24.22 5.06 -0.77
N GLN A 122 24.65 3.92 -1.30
CA GLN A 122 26.05 3.67 -1.70
C GLN A 122 26.61 4.70 -2.69
N TYR A 123 25.74 5.41 -3.42
CA TYR A 123 26.11 6.49 -4.34
C TYR A 123 26.04 7.88 -3.70
N THR A 124 25.83 7.93 -2.38
CA THR A 124 25.71 9.16 -1.59
C THR A 124 26.65 9.07 -0.39
N ASN A 125 27.06 10.21 0.17
CA ASN A 125 27.83 10.22 1.42
C ASN A 125 26.94 10.08 2.68
N ASN A 126 25.92 9.21 2.63
CA ASN A 126 24.96 9.02 3.73
C ASN A 126 24.72 7.54 4.00
N ASP A 127 24.71 7.14 5.28
CA ASP A 127 24.31 5.78 5.69
C ASP A 127 22.79 5.59 5.81
N ILE A 128 22.05 6.70 5.93
CA ILE A 128 20.60 6.72 6.10
C ILE A 128 20.01 7.80 5.18
N CYS A 129 18.87 7.49 4.55
CA CYS A 129 18.15 8.44 3.70
C CYS A 129 17.91 9.77 4.44
N PRO A 130 18.36 10.92 3.90
CA PRO A 130 18.22 12.22 4.59
C PRO A 130 16.77 12.61 4.89
N ILE A 131 15.82 12.24 4.03
CA ILE A 131 14.39 12.49 4.26
C ILE A 131 13.87 11.63 5.42
N TRP A 132 14.25 10.34 5.46
CA TRP A 132 13.89 9.44 6.54
C TRP A 132 14.43 9.92 7.89
N LYS A 133 15.73 10.26 7.92
CA LYS A 133 16.41 10.81 9.10
C LYS A 133 15.71 12.07 9.61
N CYS A 134 15.48 13.04 8.73
CA CYS A 134 14.79 14.29 9.07
C CYS A 134 13.39 14.03 9.67
N CYS A 135 12.56 13.18 9.05
CA CYS A 135 11.24 12.88 9.60
C CYS A 135 11.32 12.26 11.00
N LYS A 136 12.30 11.38 11.26
CA LYS A 136 12.50 10.80 12.60
C LYS A 136 12.94 11.83 13.64
N GLU A 137 13.88 12.70 13.29
CA GLU A 137 14.34 13.78 14.17
C GLU A 137 13.22 14.79 14.48
N GLN A 138 12.33 15.03 13.53
CA GLN A 138 11.17 15.93 13.67
C GLN A 138 9.93 15.23 14.26
N ASN A 139 10.03 13.96 14.65
CA ASN A 139 8.93 13.11 15.11
C ASN A 139 7.71 13.10 14.18
N ARG A 140 7.97 13.02 12.86
CA ARG A 140 6.95 12.93 11.81
C ARG A 140 6.96 11.56 11.17
N GLU A 141 5.79 11.09 10.76
CA GLU A 141 5.70 9.86 9.96
C GLU A 141 6.20 10.07 8.53
N ASN A 142 5.95 11.24 7.97
CA ASN A 142 6.35 11.62 6.62
C ASN A 142 6.44 13.15 6.47
N CYS A 143 6.87 13.60 5.28
CA CYS A 143 7.00 15.03 4.99
C CYS A 143 5.66 15.76 4.81
N GLY A 144 4.52 15.07 4.82
CA GLY A 144 3.20 15.69 4.70
C GLY A 144 2.97 16.73 5.80
N GLY A 145 2.56 17.93 5.40
CA GLY A 145 2.42 19.07 6.32
C GLY A 145 3.72 19.78 6.69
N CYS A 146 4.88 19.36 6.16
CA CYS A 146 6.12 20.11 6.32
C CYS A 146 6.04 21.46 5.57
N PRO A 147 6.35 22.60 6.22
CA PRO A 147 6.32 23.91 5.58
C PRO A 147 7.38 24.07 4.48
N GLU A 148 8.45 23.29 4.55
CA GLU A 148 9.53 23.30 3.55
C GLU A 148 9.31 22.29 2.42
N LEU A 149 8.16 21.62 2.33
CA LEU A 149 7.93 20.58 1.31
C LEU A 149 7.61 21.19 -0.07
N PRO A 150 8.29 20.80 -1.16
CA PRO A 150 9.49 19.95 -1.21
C PRO A 150 10.77 20.73 -0.84
N CYS A 151 11.61 20.12 -0.01
CA CYS A 151 12.89 20.72 0.43
C CYS A 151 14.07 20.16 -0.39
N PRO A 152 15.28 20.72 -0.28
CA PRO A 152 16.46 20.27 -1.03
C PRO A 152 16.85 18.78 -0.85
N ARG A 153 16.31 18.09 0.17
CA ARG A 153 16.52 16.64 0.35
C ARG A 153 15.81 15.78 -0.70
N PHE A 154 14.84 16.34 -1.44
CA PHE A 154 14.19 15.69 -2.58
C PHE A 154 15.10 15.81 -3.80
N MET A 155 16.04 14.88 -3.91
CA MET A 155 17.01 14.83 -4.99
C MET A 155 16.43 14.13 -6.22
N ARG A 156 16.96 14.49 -7.40
CA ARG A 156 16.66 13.83 -8.67
C ARG A 156 17.45 12.52 -8.77
N ASP A 157 16.88 11.54 -9.45
CA ASP A 157 17.60 10.34 -9.89
C ASP A 157 18.25 10.63 -11.25
N PRO A 158 19.60 10.72 -11.32
CA PRO A 158 20.29 11.04 -12.57
C PRO A 158 20.20 9.92 -13.61
N SER A 159 19.72 8.72 -13.25
CA SER A 159 19.47 7.63 -14.20
C SER A 159 18.12 7.76 -14.93
N LEU A 160 17.26 8.68 -14.50
CA LEU A 160 15.95 8.93 -15.09
C LEU A 160 15.95 10.23 -15.90
N SER A 161 15.07 10.31 -16.90
CA SER A 161 14.83 11.56 -17.62
C SER A 161 14.25 12.63 -16.71
N ASP A 162 14.32 13.88 -17.17
CA ASP A 162 13.78 15.00 -16.41
C ASP A 162 12.27 14.91 -16.20
N GLU A 163 11.54 14.54 -17.25
CA GLU A 163 10.10 14.30 -17.22
C GLU A 163 9.72 13.19 -16.23
N MET A 164 10.50 12.10 -16.18
CA MET A 164 10.25 10.99 -15.24
C MET A 164 10.52 11.43 -13.80
N ASN A 165 11.58 12.20 -13.56
CA ASN A 165 11.87 12.76 -12.24
C ASN A 165 10.73 13.67 -11.76
N GLU A 166 10.23 14.55 -12.64
CA GLU A 166 9.12 15.45 -12.33
C GLU A 166 7.81 14.69 -12.07
N ALA A 167 7.49 13.68 -12.89
CA ALA A 167 6.31 12.84 -12.69
C ALA A 167 6.38 12.07 -11.36
N ASN A 168 7.54 11.50 -11.03
CA ASN A 168 7.77 10.82 -9.76
C ASN A 168 7.65 11.77 -8.56
N LEU A 169 8.25 12.96 -8.66
CA LEU A 169 8.14 13.99 -7.63
C LEU A 169 6.69 14.42 -7.44
N LYS A 170 5.96 14.70 -8.52
CA LYS A 170 4.54 15.05 -8.46
C LYS A 170 3.72 13.97 -7.76
N LYS A 171 3.93 12.70 -8.11
CA LYS A 171 3.24 11.57 -7.47
C LYS A 171 3.54 11.47 -5.98
N MET A 172 4.80 11.67 -5.57
CA MET A 172 5.17 11.74 -4.17
C MET A 172 4.48 12.90 -3.44
N MET A 173 4.40 14.08 -4.06
CA MET A 173 3.71 15.23 -3.48
C MET A 173 2.21 14.98 -3.34
N ASP A 174 1.56 14.41 -4.36
CA ASP A 174 0.14 14.05 -4.32
C ASP A 174 -0.17 13.03 -3.21
N ASN A 175 0.73 12.07 -2.98
CA ASN A 175 0.63 11.12 -1.88
C ASN A 175 0.76 11.81 -0.51
N LEU A 176 1.70 12.73 -0.34
CA LEU A 176 1.90 13.48 0.91
C LEU A 176 0.80 14.51 1.17
N ALA A 177 0.15 15.03 0.14
CA ALA A 177 -0.99 15.93 0.31
C ALA A 177 -2.19 15.22 0.95
N LYS A 178 -2.37 13.92 0.65
CA LYS A 178 -3.45 13.08 1.20
C LYS A 178 -3.23 12.67 2.66
N THR A 179 -2.00 12.75 3.18
CA THR A 179 -1.69 12.44 4.58
C THR A 179 -1.93 13.62 5.53
N LYS A 180 -2.29 14.80 5.01
CA LYS A 180 -2.61 15.99 5.82
C LYS A 180 -3.88 15.84 6.69
N LYS A 181 -4.71 14.82 6.45
CA LYS A 181 -5.81 14.48 7.35
C LYS A 181 -5.29 13.45 8.35
N GLY A 182 -5.02 13.93 9.57
CA GLY A 182 -4.64 13.08 10.70
C GLY A 182 -5.64 11.93 10.92
N PHE A 183 -5.12 10.82 11.41
CA PHE A 183 -5.90 9.73 11.98
C PHE A 183 -6.74 10.21 13.16
#